data_AF-F4GPT4-F1
#
_entry.id   AF-F4GPT4-F1
#
_cell.length_a   1.000
_cell.length_b   1.000
_cell.length_c   1.000
_cell.angle_alpha   90.00
_cell.angle_beta   90.00
_cell.angle_gamma   90.00
#
_symmetry.space_group_name_H-M   'P 1'
#
loop_
_entity.id
_entity.type
_entity.pdbx_description
1 polymer ?
#
loop_
_entity_poly.entity_id
_entity_poly.type
_entity_poly.pdbx_seq_one_letter_code
_entity_poly.pdbx_strand_id
1 'polypeptide(L)'
;MSLVSLVLSAGFGGLIVFGIPFAFAIGLVMIAGLYLADIDLIVLPQTFIAGTQSFSLLAIPFFMLAGELMSAGGLSERLVKVAEVLVRHLRGGLGHVTVLAALIFAAISGSAPATTAAIGVVMVPAMASRGYSKAFAVALVVCAGVLAPLVPPSIAFVIWGVISEQSIARLFAAGIIPGLLMAAGMMCICWLHARKQNIPVQSRASFTEVISAFREGFWALLAPVIVLGGIYGGIFTPTEASVVSCVYALFVGAVIERRLTWKTIPDIVWRATRVTALIMVIIAFSTGFGVLVAQEQLATRLASWLSQNIHERWQMLLALNVAFMLLASVMDEIAIMVVLGPLLIEIANSFQINPIHFGTIIVTNVAIGMAAPPVGYCLFIGMAISGLKLGQVARAIWPFILAMLVVLMVITYVPAVTLTF
;
A
#
# COMPACT_ATOMS: atom_id res chain seq x y z
N MET A 1 -25.26 21.46 11.80
CA MET A 1 -24.26 20.48 12.26
C MET A 1 -24.25 20.53 13.79
N SER A 2 -24.29 19.40 14.48
CA SER A 2 -24.16 19.36 15.94
C SER A 2 -22.75 19.81 16.36
N LEU A 3 -22.57 20.24 17.61
CA LEU A 3 -21.25 20.60 18.12
C LEU A 3 -20.29 19.40 18.09
N VAL A 4 -20.78 18.21 18.40
CA VAL A 4 -20.04 16.93 18.28
C VAL A 4 -19.55 16.74 16.84
N SER A 5 -20.44 16.84 15.85
CA SER A 5 -20.08 16.67 14.44
C SER A 5 -19.03 17.69 13.94
N LEU A 6 -19.05 18.91 14.50
CA LEU A 6 -18.08 19.96 14.19
C LEU A 6 -16.71 19.64 14.80
N VAL A 7 -16.66 19.16 16.05
CA VAL A 7 -15.42 18.70 16.69
C VAL A 7 -14.84 17.48 15.98
N LEU A 8 -15.68 16.50 15.62
CA LEU A 8 -15.29 15.32 14.87
C LEU A 8 -14.67 15.67 13.50
N SER A 9 -15.21 16.67 12.81
CA SER A 9 -14.78 17.03 11.46
C SER A 9 -13.72 18.14 11.45
N ALA A 10 -14.08 19.34 11.89
CA ALA A 10 -13.20 20.52 11.85
C ALA A 10 -12.13 20.48 12.95
N GLY A 11 -12.43 19.88 14.11
CA GLY A 11 -11.43 19.64 15.15
C GLY A 11 -10.34 18.68 14.66
N PHE A 12 -10.74 17.56 14.06
CA PHE A 12 -9.78 16.61 13.45
C PHE A 12 -8.93 17.27 12.36
N GLY A 13 -9.57 17.96 11.41
CA GLY A 13 -8.85 18.70 10.37
C GLY A 13 -7.90 19.75 10.93
N GLY A 14 -8.32 20.49 11.96
CA GLY A 14 -7.49 21.48 12.63
C GLY A 14 -6.24 20.88 13.29
N LEU A 15 -6.40 19.80 14.05
CA LEU A 15 -5.26 19.12 14.70
C LEU A 15 -4.25 18.59 13.66
N ILE A 16 -4.73 18.08 12.52
CA ILE A 16 -3.86 17.66 11.42
C ILE A 16 -3.08 18.85 10.85
N VAL A 17 -3.73 20.00 10.64
CA VAL A 17 -3.07 21.22 10.14
C VAL A 17 -1.99 21.70 11.12
N PHE A 18 -2.18 21.52 12.43
CA PHE A 18 -1.17 21.79 13.45
C PHE A 18 -0.05 20.74 13.52
N GLY A 19 -0.08 19.71 12.68
CA GLY A 19 0.96 18.68 12.61
C GLY A 19 0.87 17.62 13.70
N ILE A 20 -0.28 17.48 14.36
CA ILE A 20 -0.48 16.43 15.37
C ILE A 20 -0.61 15.08 14.66
N PRO A 21 0.12 14.02 15.08
CA PRO A 21 0.02 12.71 14.45
C PRO A 21 -1.41 12.16 14.51
N PHE A 22 -1.84 11.51 13.42
CA PHE A 22 -3.22 11.04 13.22
C PHE A 22 -3.80 10.29 14.41
N ALA A 23 -3.04 9.35 14.98
CA ALA A 23 -3.48 8.57 16.14
C ALA A 23 -3.92 9.44 17.32
N PHE A 24 -3.13 10.48 17.64
CA PHE A 24 -3.46 11.42 18.72
C PHE A 24 -4.58 12.37 18.32
N ALA A 25 -4.63 12.81 17.06
CA ALA A 25 -5.71 13.66 16.58
C ALA A 25 -7.08 12.95 16.70
N ILE A 26 -7.16 11.67 16.30
CA ILE A 26 -8.38 10.85 16.45
C ILE A 26 -8.74 10.70 17.93
N GLY A 27 -7.77 10.32 18.78
CA GLY A 27 -8.02 10.12 20.21
C GLY A 27 -8.51 11.39 20.92
N LEU A 28 -7.88 12.55 20.65
CA LEU A 28 -8.29 13.83 21.25
C LEU A 28 -9.68 14.25 20.81
N VAL A 29 -9.98 14.11 19.51
CA VAL A 29 -11.28 14.46 18.95
C VAL A 29 -12.36 13.51 19.43
N MET A 30 -12.04 12.23 19.61
CA MET A 30 -12.95 11.25 20.19
C MET A 30 -13.27 11.58 21.66
N ILE A 31 -12.26 11.87 22.48
CA ILE A 31 -12.46 12.26 23.89
C ILE A 31 -13.35 13.52 23.97
N ALA A 32 -13.04 14.53 23.16
CA ALA A 32 -13.84 15.74 23.09
C ALA A 32 -15.26 15.47 22.60
N GLY A 33 -15.43 14.60 21.60
CA GLY A 33 -16.74 14.18 21.08
C GLY A 33 -17.59 13.47 22.11
N LEU A 34 -17.02 12.51 22.86
CA LEU A 34 -17.72 11.82 23.95
C LEU A 34 -18.17 12.81 25.04
N TYR A 35 -17.28 13.70 25.45
CA TYR A 35 -17.58 14.72 26.46
C TYR A 35 -18.73 15.64 26.02
N LEU A 36 -18.72 16.08 24.75
CA LEU A 36 -19.76 16.95 24.20
C LEU A 36 -21.08 16.23 23.93
N ALA A 37 -21.05 14.93 23.69
CA ALA A 37 -22.23 14.10 23.48
C ALA A 37 -22.86 13.63 24.81
N ASP A 38 -22.28 14.00 25.97
CA ASP A 38 -22.66 13.51 27.29
C ASP A 38 -22.64 11.97 27.38
N ILE A 39 -21.71 11.34 26.65
CA ILE A 39 -21.48 9.90 26.67
C ILE A 39 -20.39 9.60 27.69
N ASP A 40 -20.64 8.60 28.54
CA ASP A 40 -19.67 8.15 29.53
C ASP A 40 -18.32 7.81 28.86
N LEU A 41 -17.24 8.40 29.39
CA LEU A 41 -15.88 8.19 28.91
C LEU A 41 -15.44 6.72 29.01
N ILE A 42 -16.14 5.86 29.74
CA ILE A 42 -15.94 4.41 29.74
C ILE A 42 -16.08 3.79 28.34
N VAL A 43 -16.83 4.43 27.43
CA VAL A 43 -16.95 3.99 26.04
C VAL A 43 -15.60 4.04 25.31
N LEU A 44 -14.69 4.95 25.70
CA LEU A 44 -13.35 5.04 25.12
C LEU A 44 -12.53 3.76 25.31
N PRO A 45 -12.23 3.28 26.53
CA PRO A 45 -11.48 2.04 26.71
C PRO A 45 -12.24 0.81 26.18
N GLN A 46 -13.57 0.79 26.20
CA GLN A 46 -14.36 -0.31 25.63
C GLN A 46 -14.18 -0.43 24.12
N THR A 47 -14.34 0.67 23.38
CA THR A 47 -14.16 0.70 21.93
C THR A 47 -12.70 0.52 21.52
N PHE A 48 -11.76 0.99 22.35
CA PHE A 48 -10.33 0.74 22.19
C PHE A 48 -10.02 -0.77 22.23
N ILE A 49 -10.52 -1.47 23.25
CA ILE A 49 -10.32 -2.93 23.38
C ILE A 49 -11.03 -3.65 22.23
N ALA A 50 -12.30 -3.31 21.96
CA ALA A 50 -13.08 -3.96 20.91
C ALA A 50 -12.43 -3.82 19.53
N GLY A 51 -11.93 -2.62 19.18
CA GLY A 51 -11.28 -2.35 17.90
C GLY A 51 -9.99 -3.15 17.67
N THR A 52 -9.29 -3.50 18.75
CA THR A 52 -8.04 -4.28 18.67
C THR A 52 -8.25 -5.80 18.68
N GLN A 53 -9.45 -6.27 19.04
CA GLN A 53 -9.79 -7.69 19.18
C GLN A 53 -10.30 -8.33 17.88
N SER A 54 -9.56 -8.18 16.78
CA SER A 54 -9.85 -8.87 15.52
C SER A 54 -8.74 -9.85 15.15
N PHE A 55 -9.09 -11.12 15.00
CA PHE A 55 -8.15 -12.16 14.56
C PHE A 55 -7.54 -11.85 13.19
N SER A 56 -8.31 -11.24 12.29
CA SER A 56 -7.84 -10.82 10.98
C SER A 56 -6.76 -9.73 11.04
N LEU A 57 -6.76 -8.89 12.07
CA LEU A 57 -5.74 -7.85 12.24
C LEU A 57 -4.36 -8.42 12.60
N LEU A 58 -4.26 -9.65 13.13
CA LEU A 58 -2.98 -10.32 13.36
C LEU A 58 -2.18 -10.51 12.06
N ALA A 59 -2.84 -10.55 10.90
CA ALA A 59 -2.15 -10.62 9.62
C ALA A 59 -1.21 -9.44 9.38
N ILE A 60 -1.53 -8.24 9.91
CA ILE A 60 -0.75 -7.02 9.71
C ILE A 60 0.66 -7.13 10.33
N PRO A 61 0.82 -7.36 11.66
CA PRO A 61 2.15 -7.51 12.25
C PRO A 61 2.97 -8.62 11.62
N PHE A 62 2.35 -9.75 11.32
CA PHE A 62 3.06 -10.90 10.78
C PHE A 62 3.47 -10.69 9.31
N PHE A 63 2.64 -10.09 8.45
CA PHE A 63 3.10 -9.73 7.10
C PHE A 63 4.19 -8.64 7.14
N MET A 64 4.09 -7.66 8.05
CA MET A 64 5.14 -6.66 8.26
C MET A 64 6.46 -7.31 8.69
N LEU A 65 6.39 -8.23 9.67
CA LEU A 65 7.54 -8.97 10.16
C LEU A 65 8.14 -9.89 9.08
N ALA A 66 7.31 -10.58 8.31
CA ALA A 66 7.75 -11.40 7.19
C ALA A 66 8.51 -10.56 6.16
N GLY A 67 8.00 -9.37 5.80
CA GLY A 67 8.67 -8.44 4.90
C GLY A 67 10.05 -8.01 5.42
N GLU A 68 10.16 -7.62 6.69
CA GLU A 68 11.44 -7.26 7.31
C GLU A 68 12.41 -8.45 7.40
N LEU A 69 11.93 -9.65 7.75
CA LEU A 69 12.72 -10.88 7.78
C LEU A 69 13.26 -11.25 6.39
N MET A 70 12.44 -11.16 5.34
CA MET A 70 12.85 -11.48 3.98
C MET A 70 13.86 -10.45 3.44
N SER A 71 13.63 -9.17 3.74
CA SER A 71 14.57 -8.11 3.38
C SER A 71 15.93 -8.30 4.05
N ALA A 72 15.94 -8.51 5.37
CA ALA A 72 17.17 -8.77 6.13
C ALA A 72 17.83 -10.12 5.76
N GLY A 73 17.03 -11.10 5.34
CA GLY A 73 17.47 -12.42 4.88
C GLY A 73 18.11 -12.42 3.48
N GLY A 74 18.12 -11.29 2.76
CA GLY A 74 18.74 -11.15 1.44
C GLY A 74 17.87 -11.62 0.27
N LEU A 75 16.60 -11.95 0.50
CA LEU A 75 15.71 -12.43 -0.56
C LEU A 75 15.45 -11.33 -1.60
N SER A 76 15.42 -10.06 -1.19
CA SER A 76 15.23 -8.91 -2.10
C SER A 76 16.28 -8.85 -3.22
N GLU A 77 17.56 -9.07 -2.88
CA GLU A 77 18.66 -9.08 -3.86
C GLU A 77 18.51 -10.23 -4.86
N ARG A 78 18.06 -11.40 -4.38
CA ARG A 78 17.79 -12.56 -5.24
C ARG A 78 16.66 -12.27 -6.22
N LEU A 79 15.58 -11.63 -5.75
CA LEU A 79 14.44 -11.25 -6.59
C LEU A 79 14.85 -10.24 -7.67
N VAL A 80 15.68 -9.24 -7.32
CA VAL A 80 16.22 -8.29 -8.29
C VAL A 80 17.04 -9.02 -9.36
N LYS A 81 17.90 -9.98 -8.97
CA LYS A 81 18.70 -10.77 -9.92
C LYS A 81 17.84 -11.62 -10.87
N VAL A 82 16.76 -12.23 -10.37
CA VAL A 82 15.79 -12.95 -11.20
C VAL A 82 15.11 -12.00 -12.19
N ALA A 83 14.61 -10.85 -11.70
CA ALA A 83 13.99 -9.86 -12.56
C ALA A 83 14.99 -9.36 -13.63
N GLU A 84 16.26 -9.17 -13.26
CA GLU A 84 17.32 -8.72 -14.16
C GLU A 84 17.50 -9.65 -15.36
N VAL A 85 17.70 -10.94 -15.14
CA VAL A 85 17.92 -11.88 -16.25
C VAL A 85 16.72 -11.98 -17.20
N LEU A 86 15.51 -11.74 -16.70
CA LEU A 86 14.28 -11.82 -17.48
C LEU A 86 14.10 -10.62 -18.41
N VAL A 87 14.42 -9.39 -17.97
CA VAL A 87 14.04 -8.17 -18.71
C VAL A 87 15.18 -7.21 -19.02
N ARG A 88 16.44 -7.48 -18.62
CA ARG A 88 17.59 -6.57 -18.88
C ARG A 88 17.83 -6.26 -20.35
N HIS A 89 17.42 -7.16 -21.24
CA HIS A 89 17.60 -7.07 -22.69
C HIS A 89 16.54 -6.23 -23.40
N LEU A 90 15.48 -5.85 -22.70
CA LEU A 90 14.50 -4.93 -23.23
C LEU A 90 15.08 -3.52 -23.25
N ARG A 91 14.60 -2.69 -24.18
CA ARG A 91 14.99 -1.28 -24.21
C ARG A 91 14.43 -0.58 -22.97
N GLY A 92 15.30 -0.01 -22.16
CA GLY A 92 14.92 0.44 -20.81
C GLY A 92 15.08 -0.65 -19.74
N GLY A 93 15.91 -1.67 -20.01
CA GLY A 93 16.04 -2.89 -19.22
C GLY A 93 16.02 -2.66 -17.71
N LEU A 94 16.92 -1.83 -17.17
CA LEU A 94 16.95 -1.56 -15.72
C LEU A 94 15.65 -0.97 -15.17
N GLY A 95 14.93 -0.14 -15.92
CA GLY A 95 13.63 0.35 -15.50
C GLY A 95 12.58 -0.78 -15.43
N HIS A 96 12.60 -1.71 -16.39
CA HIS A 96 11.76 -2.92 -16.31
C HIS A 96 12.14 -3.81 -15.14
N VAL A 97 13.44 -3.95 -14.84
CA VAL A 97 13.93 -4.68 -13.67
C VAL A 97 13.40 -4.05 -12.39
N THR A 98 13.43 -2.72 -12.27
CA THR A 98 12.88 -2.02 -11.10
C THR A 98 11.40 -2.35 -10.89
N VAL A 99 10.58 -2.25 -11.94
CA VAL A 99 9.14 -2.53 -11.84
C VAL A 99 8.89 -4.00 -11.51
N LEU A 100 9.57 -4.93 -12.19
CA LEU A 100 9.37 -6.37 -11.98
C LEU A 100 9.86 -6.82 -10.60
N ALA A 101 11.02 -6.34 -10.14
CA ALA A 101 11.54 -6.65 -8.82
C ALA A 101 10.63 -6.07 -7.73
N ALA A 102 10.13 -4.84 -7.90
CA ALA A 102 9.16 -4.25 -6.99
C ALA A 102 7.84 -5.02 -6.99
N LEU A 103 7.34 -5.48 -8.14
CA LEU A 103 6.13 -6.30 -8.22
C LEU A 103 6.26 -7.62 -7.44
N ILE A 104 7.39 -8.31 -7.57
CA ILE A 104 7.61 -9.57 -6.86
C ILE A 104 7.82 -9.32 -5.36
N PHE A 105 8.53 -8.26 -4.98
CA PHE A 105 8.74 -7.88 -3.57
C PHE A 105 7.46 -7.32 -2.91
N ALA A 106 6.63 -6.63 -3.68
CA ALA A 106 5.31 -6.17 -3.28
C ALA A 106 4.42 -7.35 -2.84
N ALA A 107 4.50 -8.47 -3.57
CA ALA A 107 3.83 -9.73 -3.22
C ALA A 107 4.38 -10.45 -1.97
N ILE A 108 5.18 -9.74 -1.17
CA ILE A 108 5.75 -10.21 0.09
C ILE A 108 5.54 -9.16 1.17
N SER A 109 5.96 -7.92 0.93
CA SER A 109 6.00 -6.90 1.99
C SER A 109 4.65 -6.24 2.26
N GLY A 110 3.78 -6.12 1.25
CA GLY A 110 2.52 -5.37 1.35
C GLY A 110 2.69 -3.88 1.73
N SER A 111 3.92 -3.36 1.76
CA SER A 111 4.27 -2.01 2.23
C SER A 111 5.03 -1.24 1.15
N ALA A 112 4.44 -0.14 0.68
CA ALA A 112 5.06 0.71 -0.33
C ALA A 112 6.33 1.42 0.15
N PRO A 113 6.38 1.95 1.39
CA PRO A 113 7.60 2.47 1.99
C PRO A 113 8.75 1.48 2.01
N ALA A 114 8.48 0.27 2.50
CA ALA A 114 9.46 -0.79 2.60
C ALA A 114 9.96 -1.22 1.21
N THR A 115 9.05 -1.36 0.25
CA THR A 115 9.39 -1.71 -1.15
C THR A 115 10.23 -0.61 -1.81
N THR A 116 9.87 0.66 -1.61
CA THR A 116 10.63 1.82 -2.11
C THR A 116 12.05 1.83 -1.54
N ALA A 117 12.19 1.58 -0.24
CA ALA A 117 13.48 1.51 0.43
C ALA A 117 14.34 0.34 -0.08
N ALA A 118 13.79 -0.88 -0.05
CA ALA A 118 14.53 -2.09 -0.41
C ALA A 118 14.98 -2.10 -1.87
N ILE A 119 14.08 -1.77 -2.80
CA ILE A 119 14.39 -1.75 -4.23
C ILE A 119 15.22 -0.52 -4.59
N GLY A 120 14.98 0.62 -3.94
CA GLY A 120 15.64 1.89 -4.27
C GLY A 120 17.13 1.92 -3.99
N VAL A 121 17.57 1.34 -2.87
CA VAL A 121 19.00 1.30 -2.50
C VAL A 121 19.83 0.55 -3.55
N VAL A 122 19.25 -0.46 -4.21
CA VAL A 122 19.93 -1.23 -5.27
C VAL A 122 19.74 -0.58 -6.64
N MET A 123 18.51 -0.21 -6.99
CA MET A 123 18.17 0.18 -8.36
C MET A 123 18.50 1.62 -8.69
N VAL A 124 18.39 2.57 -7.76
CA VAL A 124 18.73 3.98 -8.04
C VAL A 124 20.20 4.14 -8.47
N PRO A 125 21.21 3.62 -7.74
CA PRO A 125 22.60 3.71 -8.19
C PRO A 125 22.88 2.89 -9.46
N ALA A 126 22.25 1.71 -9.62
CA ALA A 126 22.40 0.89 -10.81
C ALA A 126 21.87 1.59 -12.08
N MET A 127 20.71 2.25 -11.99
CA MET A 127 20.14 3.04 -13.08
C MET A 127 21.00 4.27 -13.39
N ALA A 128 21.44 4.99 -12.36
CA ALA A 128 22.25 6.20 -12.54
C ALA A 128 23.59 5.90 -13.24
N SER A 129 24.25 4.80 -12.86
CA SER A 129 25.52 4.40 -13.50
C SER A 129 25.39 3.99 -14.96
N ARG A 130 24.16 3.70 -15.44
CA ARG A 130 23.88 3.28 -16.83
C ARG A 130 23.08 4.31 -17.62
N GLY A 131 23.20 5.59 -17.25
CA GLY A 131 22.72 6.71 -18.05
C GLY A 131 21.28 7.16 -17.80
N TYR A 132 20.58 6.59 -16.81
CA TYR A 132 19.31 7.17 -16.35
C TYR A 132 19.59 8.41 -15.50
N SER A 133 18.74 9.43 -15.63
CA SER A 133 18.78 10.53 -14.67
C SER A 133 18.40 10.02 -13.27
N LYS A 134 19.13 10.46 -12.23
CA LYS A 134 18.81 10.09 -10.85
C LYS A 134 17.36 10.41 -10.48
N ALA A 135 16.84 11.55 -10.94
CA ALA A 135 15.46 11.95 -10.68
C ALA A 135 14.43 10.96 -11.28
N PHE A 136 14.67 10.47 -12.50
CA PHE A 136 13.83 9.44 -13.10
C PHE A 136 13.90 8.10 -12.36
N ALA A 137 15.12 7.66 -11.99
CA ALA A 137 15.30 6.42 -11.27
C ALA A 137 14.58 6.43 -9.91
N VAL A 138 14.67 7.55 -9.19
CA VAL A 138 13.97 7.74 -7.90
C VAL A 138 12.46 7.78 -8.10
N ALA A 139 11.98 8.55 -9.08
CA ALA A 139 10.56 8.61 -9.40
C ALA A 139 9.98 7.23 -9.74
N LEU A 140 10.70 6.44 -10.54
CA LEU A 140 10.29 5.08 -10.89
C LEU A 140 10.23 4.18 -9.65
N VAL A 141 11.25 4.20 -8.79
CA VAL A 141 11.28 3.37 -7.58
C VAL A 141 10.12 3.73 -6.64
N VAL A 142 9.84 5.02 -6.46
CA VAL A 142 8.70 5.49 -5.65
C VAL A 142 7.37 4.96 -6.21
N CYS A 143 7.15 5.08 -7.52
CA CYS A 143 5.94 4.56 -8.15
C CYS A 143 5.87 3.02 -8.16
N ALA A 144 7.00 2.34 -8.32
CA ALA A 144 7.05 0.89 -8.27
C ALA A 144 6.78 0.38 -6.84
N GLY A 145 7.19 1.15 -5.82
CA GLY A 145 6.87 0.87 -4.42
C GLY A 145 5.37 0.83 -4.14
N VAL A 146 4.59 1.73 -4.75
CA VAL A 146 3.12 1.78 -4.57
C VAL A 146 2.36 0.64 -5.24
N LEU A 147 3.06 -0.32 -5.85
CA LEU A 147 2.46 -1.62 -6.19
C LEU A 147 2.17 -2.46 -4.94
N ALA A 148 2.91 -2.27 -3.83
CA ALA A 148 2.79 -3.11 -2.64
C ALA A 148 1.41 -3.08 -1.96
N PRO A 149 0.70 -1.94 -1.89
CA PRO A 149 -0.69 -1.93 -1.41
C PRO A 149 -1.67 -2.66 -2.35
N LEU A 150 -1.36 -2.85 -3.64
CA LEU A 150 -2.26 -3.52 -4.59
C LEU A 150 -1.93 -5.00 -4.80
N VAL A 151 -0.66 -5.37 -4.79
CA VAL A 151 -0.23 -6.74 -5.11
C VAL A 151 -0.29 -7.61 -3.85
N PRO A 152 -1.05 -8.72 -3.86
CA PRO A 152 -1.21 -9.57 -2.69
C PRO A 152 0.07 -10.27 -2.22
N PRO A 153 0.27 -10.48 -0.90
CA PRO A 153 -0.60 -10.05 0.21
C PRO A 153 -0.44 -8.55 0.51
N SER A 154 -1.55 -7.88 0.81
CA SER A 154 -1.60 -6.41 1.00
C SER A 154 -2.23 -6.05 2.34
N ILE A 155 -1.52 -5.22 3.12
CA ILE A 155 -1.99 -4.71 4.41
C ILE A 155 -3.25 -3.85 4.23
N ALA A 156 -3.28 -3.03 3.17
CA ALA A 156 -4.41 -2.18 2.86
C ALA A 156 -5.70 -2.99 2.59
N PHE A 157 -5.60 -4.11 1.87
CA PHE A 157 -6.73 -5.02 1.66
C PHE A 157 -7.14 -5.77 2.93
N VAL A 158 -6.22 -6.11 3.83
CA VAL A 158 -6.56 -6.69 5.13
C VAL A 158 -7.41 -5.71 5.93
N ILE A 159 -6.99 -4.45 6.02
CA ILE A 159 -7.71 -3.40 6.77
C ILE A 159 -9.09 -3.17 6.16
N TRP A 160 -9.17 -2.97 4.85
CA TRP A 160 -10.46 -2.79 4.19
C TRP A 160 -11.36 -4.01 4.37
N GLY A 161 -10.84 -5.23 4.26
CA GLY A 161 -11.61 -6.46 4.47
C GLY A 161 -12.18 -6.58 5.89
N VAL A 162 -11.42 -6.15 6.90
CA VAL A 162 -11.91 -6.11 8.29
C VAL A 162 -13.01 -5.07 8.45
N ILE A 163 -12.82 -3.86 7.92
CA ILE A 163 -13.78 -2.76 8.10
C ILE A 163 -15.07 -2.96 7.29
N SER A 164 -14.95 -3.49 6.08
CA SER A 164 -16.09 -3.76 5.19
C SER A 164 -16.70 -5.14 5.38
N GLU A 165 -16.19 -5.92 6.35
CA GLU A 165 -16.59 -7.29 6.64
C GLU A 165 -16.59 -8.19 5.38
N GLN A 166 -15.60 -7.96 4.50
CA GLN A 166 -15.44 -8.70 3.25
C GLN A 166 -14.30 -9.72 3.32
N SER A 167 -14.38 -10.72 2.43
CA SER A 167 -13.32 -11.70 2.29
C SER A 167 -12.00 -11.05 1.84
N ILE A 168 -10.99 -11.11 2.71
CA ILE A 168 -9.63 -10.64 2.41
C ILE A 168 -9.03 -11.39 1.21
N ALA A 169 -9.31 -12.69 1.07
CA ALA A 169 -8.83 -13.47 -0.08
C ALA A 169 -9.41 -12.97 -1.41
N ARG A 170 -10.69 -12.56 -1.45
CA ARG A 170 -11.28 -11.95 -2.65
C ARG A 170 -10.73 -10.56 -2.92
N LEU A 171 -10.50 -9.76 -1.88
CA LEU A 171 -9.84 -8.45 -2.01
C LEU A 171 -8.41 -8.58 -2.57
N PHE A 172 -7.67 -9.60 -2.12
CA PHE A 172 -6.37 -9.94 -2.70
C PHE A 172 -6.52 -10.26 -4.20
N ALA A 173 -7.44 -11.15 -4.57
CA ALA A 173 -7.66 -11.48 -5.99
C ALA A 173 -8.01 -10.24 -6.83
N ALA A 174 -8.86 -9.36 -6.29
CA ALA A 174 -9.29 -8.12 -6.94
C ALA A 174 -8.13 -7.13 -7.18
N GLY A 175 -7.05 -7.19 -6.39
CA GLY A 175 -5.87 -6.34 -6.53
C GLY A 175 -4.88 -6.77 -7.63
N ILE A 176 -4.93 -8.04 -8.07
CA ILE A 176 -3.94 -8.60 -8.99
C ILE A 176 -3.93 -7.86 -10.33
N ILE A 177 -5.08 -7.76 -10.99
CA ILE A 177 -5.19 -7.10 -12.31
C ILE A 177 -4.81 -5.61 -12.20
N PRO A 178 -5.36 -4.82 -11.27
CA PRO A 178 -4.91 -3.45 -11.00
C PRO A 178 -3.39 -3.30 -10.86
N GLY A 179 -2.75 -4.12 -10.02
CA GLY A 179 -1.30 -4.08 -9.81
C GLY A 179 -0.52 -4.38 -11.09
N LEU A 180 -0.96 -5.38 -11.87
CA LEU A 180 -0.34 -5.72 -13.16
C LEU A 180 -0.52 -4.61 -14.21
N LEU A 181 -1.70 -3.97 -14.26
CA LEU A 181 -1.96 -2.84 -15.16
C LEU A 181 -1.09 -1.63 -14.81
N MET A 182 -0.94 -1.31 -13.52
CA MET A 182 -0.05 -0.24 -13.05
C MET A 182 1.42 -0.56 -13.41
N ALA A 183 1.85 -1.79 -13.18
CA ALA A 183 3.19 -2.25 -13.57
C ALA A 183 3.41 -2.14 -15.08
N ALA A 184 2.46 -2.57 -15.90
CA ALA A 184 2.53 -2.45 -17.36
C ALA A 184 2.60 -0.97 -17.81
N GLY A 185 1.81 -0.09 -17.18
CA GLY A 185 1.86 1.36 -17.43
C GLY A 185 3.24 1.96 -17.12
N MET A 186 3.83 1.59 -15.98
CA MET A 186 5.20 2.01 -15.62
C MET A 186 6.26 1.46 -16.58
N MET A 187 6.14 0.19 -16.98
CA MET A 187 7.03 -0.42 -17.97
C MET A 187 6.94 0.28 -19.33
N CYS A 188 5.75 0.69 -19.75
CA CYS A 188 5.57 1.48 -20.97
C CYS A 188 6.32 2.81 -20.90
N ILE A 189 6.23 3.53 -19.78
CA ILE A 189 6.96 4.78 -19.56
C ILE A 189 8.48 4.56 -19.57
N CYS A 190 8.97 3.48 -18.94
CA CYS A 190 10.38 3.12 -18.97
C CYS A 190 10.89 2.91 -20.40
N TRP A 191 10.12 2.20 -21.22
CA TRP A 191 10.43 1.98 -22.63
C TRP A 191 10.46 3.29 -23.43
N LEU A 192 9.44 4.14 -23.26
CA LEU A 192 9.36 5.46 -23.92
C LEU A 192 10.53 6.37 -23.52
N HIS A 193 10.86 6.41 -22.24
CA HIS A 193 11.98 7.20 -21.72
C HIS A 193 13.32 6.72 -22.27
N ALA A 194 13.56 5.40 -22.23
CA ALA A 194 14.79 4.81 -22.77
C ALA A 194 14.91 4.95 -24.29
N ARG A 195 13.79 5.00 -25.01
CA ARG A 195 13.76 5.34 -26.43
C ARG A 195 14.20 6.79 -26.66
N LYS A 196 13.59 7.73 -25.95
CA LYS A 196 13.87 9.16 -26.09
C LYS A 196 15.32 9.52 -25.70
N GLN A 197 15.86 8.91 -24.66
CA GLN A 197 17.20 9.20 -24.13
C GLN A 197 18.30 8.29 -24.69
N ASN A 198 17.99 7.41 -25.65
CA ASN A 198 18.93 6.45 -26.26
C ASN A 198 19.77 5.68 -25.24
N ILE A 199 19.11 5.20 -24.16
CA ILE A 199 19.79 4.42 -23.11
C ILE A 199 20.27 3.09 -23.70
N PRO A 200 21.55 2.70 -23.50
CA PRO A 200 22.09 1.45 -24.00
C PRO A 200 21.31 0.22 -23.52
N VAL A 201 21.10 -0.73 -24.42
CA VAL A 201 20.43 -2.00 -24.13
C VAL A 201 21.48 -3.05 -23.75
N GLN A 202 21.18 -3.85 -22.74
CA GLN A 202 22.08 -4.93 -22.33
C GLN A 202 21.88 -6.16 -23.19
N SER A 203 22.90 -7.01 -23.25
CA SER A 203 22.77 -8.33 -23.88
C SER A 203 21.74 -9.18 -23.15
N ARG A 204 21.04 -9.99 -23.94
CA ARG A 204 20.15 -11.03 -23.41
C ARG A 204 20.93 -11.97 -22.52
N ALA A 205 20.33 -12.32 -21.39
CA ALA A 205 20.87 -13.36 -20.53
C ALA A 205 20.92 -14.68 -21.31
N SER A 206 22.05 -15.37 -21.21
CA SER A 206 22.19 -16.71 -21.74
C SER A 206 21.25 -17.65 -20.98
N PHE A 207 20.91 -18.78 -21.58
CA PHE A 207 20.06 -19.78 -20.93
C PHE A 207 20.66 -20.27 -19.60
N THR A 208 22.00 -20.35 -19.53
CA THR A 208 22.72 -20.72 -18.30
C THR A 208 22.62 -19.64 -17.22
N GLU A 209 22.73 -18.36 -17.58
CA GLU A 209 22.51 -17.25 -16.64
C GLU A 209 21.07 -17.25 -16.09
N VAL A 210 20.08 -17.50 -16.94
CA VAL A 210 18.68 -17.58 -16.53
C VAL A 210 18.49 -18.71 -15.53
N ILE A 211 18.91 -19.94 -15.85
CA ILE A 211 18.79 -21.08 -14.92
C ILE A 211 19.53 -20.80 -13.61
N SER A 212 20.73 -20.23 -13.66
CA SER A 212 21.48 -19.88 -12.45
C SER A 212 20.71 -18.90 -11.57
N ALA A 213 20.16 -17.83 -12.15
CA ALA A 213 19.39 -16.84 -11.40
C ALA A 213 18.10 -17.44 -10.82
N PHE A 214 17.38 -18.30 -11.55
CA PHE A 214 16.21 -19.00 -11.02
C PHE A 214 16.57 -19.98 -9.91
N ARG A 215 17.70 -20.69 -10.03
CA ARG A 215 18.18 -21.61 -8.99
C ARG A 215 18.58 -20.86 -7.72
N GLU A 216 19.28 -19.73 -7.87
CA GLU A 216 19.64 -18.87 -6.75
C GLU A 216 18.44 -18.16 -6.12
N GLY A 217 17.47 -17.75 -6.94
CA GLY A 217 16.25 -17.07 -6.51
C GLY A 217 15.09 -18.00 -6.15
N PHE A 218 15.29 -19.32 -6.22
CA PHE A 218 14.23 -20.32 -6.04
C PHE A 218 13.47 -20.11 -4.72
N TRP A 219 14.21 -19.95 -3.61
CA TRP A 219 13.62 -19.74 -2.29
C TRP A 219 12.95 -18.37 -2.16
N ALA A 220 13.42 -17.35 -2.87
CA ALA A 220 12.76 -16.04 -2.84
C ALA A 220 11.44 -16.06 -3.64
N LEU A 221 11.39 -16.77 -4.78
CA LEU A 221 10.19 -16.90 -5.61
C LEU A 221 9.16 -17.86 -5.01
N LEU A 222 9.59 -18.84 -4.22
CA LEU A 222 8.71 -19.79 -3.58
C LEU A 222 7.88 -19.15 -2.47
N ALA A 223 8.35 -18.04 -1.86
CA ALA A 223 7.60 -17.31 -0.83
C ALA A 223 6.19 -16.87 -1.30
N PRO A 224 6.03 -16.04 -2.35
CA PRO A 224 4.71 -15.68 -2.86
C PRO A 224 3.85 -16.90 -3.25
N VAL A 225 4.47 -17.96 -3.78
CA VAL A 225 3.75 -19.18 -4.18
C VAL A 225 3.17 -19.92 -2.96
N ILE A 226 3.93 -20.05 -1.88
CA ILE A 226 3.44 -20.68 -0.63
C ILE A 226 2.30 -19.86 -0.04
N VAL A 227 2.47 -18.54 0.02
CA VAL A 227 1.50 -17.64 0.66
C VAL A 227 0.22 -17.56 -0.16
N LEU A 228 0.31 -17.19 -1.43
CA LEU A 228 -0.86 -17.04 -2.30
C LEU A 228 -1.46 -18.40 -2.66
N GLY A 229 -0.65 -19.40 -2.95
CA GLY A 229 -1.12 -20.76 -3.22
C GLY A 229 -1.81 -21.38 -2.01
N GLY A 230 -1.33 -21.12 -0.78
CA GLY A 230 -1.98 -21.56 0.44
C GLY A 230 -3.31 -20.87 0.70
N ILE A 231 -3.40 -19.56 0.45
CA ILE A 231 -4.64 -18.78 0.60
C ILE A 231 -5.68 -19.21 -0.43
N TYR A 232 -5.34 -19.21 -1.72
CA TYR A 232 -6.28 -19.53 -2.80
C TYR A 232 -6.58 -21.03 -2.89
N GLY A 233 -5.65 -21.88 -2.45
CA GLY A 233 -5.87 -23.32 -2.29
C GLY A 233 -6.75 -23.68 -1.09
N GLY A 234 -7.13 -22.71 -0.25
CA GLY A 234 -7.96 -22.94 0.93
C GLY A 234 -7.27 -23.69 2.06
N ILE A 235 -5.93 -23.81 2.02
CA ILE A 235 -5.13 -24.47 3.05
C ILE A 235 -4.98 -23.55 4.26
N PHE A 236 -4.78 -22.24 4.01
CA PHE A 236 -4.57 -21.23 5.04
C PHE A 236 -5.53 -20.06 4.85
N THR A 237 -6.00 -19.49 5.96
CA THR A 237 -6.54 -18.12 5.98
C THR A 237 -5.41 -17.10 5.77
N PRO A 238 -5.72 -15.84 5.39
CA PRO A 238 -4.70 -14.79 5.28
C PRO A 238 -3.90 -14.56 6.57
N THR A 239 -4.54 -14.71 7.74
CA THR A 239 -3.85 -14.63 9.03
C THR A 239 -2.87 -15.79 9.22
N GLU A 240 -3.27 -17.04 8.97
CA GLU A 240 -2.36 -18.19 9.06
C GLU A 240 -1.23 -18.09 8.03
N ALA A 241 -1.54 -17.64 6.81
CA ALA A 241 -0.56 -17.43 5.75
C ALA A 241 0.52 -16.41 6.14
N SER A 242 0.16 -15.37 6.91
CA SER A 242 1.13 -14.39 7.43
C SER A 242 2.12 -15.02 8.42
N VAL A 243 1.67 -15.94 9.28
CA VAL A 243 2.53 -16.67 10.21
C VAL A 243 3.43 -17.66 9.47
N VAL A 244 2.87 -18.39 8.50
CA VAL A 244 3.64 -19.27 7.61
C VAL A 244 4.72 -18.47 6.87
N SER A 245 4.41 -17.25 6.42
CA SER A 245 5.37 -16.34 5.78
C SER A 245 6.54 -16.00 6.71
N CYS A 246 6.27 -15.68 7.98
CA CYS A 246 7.30 -15.42 8.98
C CYS A 246 8.22 -16.63 9.21
N VAL A 247 7.62 -17.82 9.42
CA VAL A 247 8.37 -19.06 9.63
C VAL A 247 9.23 -19.38 8.41
N TYR A 248 8.66 -19.22 7.21
CA TYR A 248 9.38 -19.40 5.96
C TYR A 248 10.55 -18.41 5.81
N ALA A 249 10.30 -17.13 6.02
CA ALA A 249 11.32 -16.08 5.93
C ALA A 249 12.47 -16.31 6.92
N LEU A 250 12.14 -16.71 8.16
CA LEU A 250 13.13 -17.05 9.18
C LEU A 250 13.96 -18.27 8.77
N PHE A 251 13.32 -19.34 8.28
CA PHE A 251 14.01 -20.54 7.82
C PHE A 251 14.96 -20.25 6.66
N VAL A 252 14.47 -19.58 5.61
CA VAL A 252 15.30 -19.25 4.44
C VAL A 252 16.42 -18.29 4.82
N GLY A 253 16.13 -17.23 5.56
CA GLY A 253 17.13 -16.24 5.94
C GLY A 253 18.19 -16.78 6.92
N ALA A 254 17.84 -17.66 7.85
CA ALA A 254 18.76 -18.19 8.85
C ALA A 254 19.51 -19.45 8.37
N VAL A 255 18.83 -20.39 7.70
CA VAL A 255 19.39 -21.71 7.36
C VAL A 255 19.97 -21.72 5.95
N ILE A 256 19.23 -21.16 4.97
CA ILE A 256 19.58 -21.22 3.55
C ILE A 256 20.55 -20.10 3.17
N GLU A 257 20.13 -18.84 3.32
CA GLU A 257 20.96 -17.67 3.00
C GLU A 257 21.99 -17.36 4.10
N ARG A 258 21.78 -17.86 5.32
CA ARG A 258 22.67 -17.67 6.48
C ARG A 258 23.01 -16.21 6.78
N ARG A 259 22.08 -15.30 6.46
CA ARG A 259 22.21 -13.85 6.71
C ARG A 259 21.56 -13.44 8.03
N LEU A 260 20.52 -14.15 8.46
CA LEU A 260 19.86 -13.89 9.73
C LEU A 260 20.61 -14.56 10.88
N THR A 261 21.00 -13.76 11.88
CA THR A 261 21.61 -14.25 13.12
C THR A 261 20.69 -13.98 14.30
N TRP A 262 20.83 -14.73 15.38
CA TRP A 262 20.09 -14.48 16.63
C TRP A 262 20.24 -13.05 17.16
N LYS A 263 21.36 -12.39 16.84
CA LYS A 263 21.62 -10.99 17.23
C LYS A 263 20.85 -9.98 16.39
N THR A 264 20.55 -10.28 15.13
CA THR A 264 19.82 -9.37 14.22
C THR A 264 18.30 -9.47 14.36
N ILE A 265 17.79 -10.58 14.92
CA ILE A 265 16.34 -10.81 15.06
C ILE A 265 15.65 -9.74 15.94
N PRO A 266 16.18 -9.35 17.11
CA PRO A 266 15.55 -8.30 17.92
C PRO A 266 15.36 -6.98 17.17
N ASP A 267 16.36 -6.55 16.39
CA ASP A 267 16.27 -5.31 15.60
C ASP A 267 15.26 -5.40 14.47
N ILE A 268 15.11 -6.59 13.86
CA ILE A 268 14.09 -6.87 12.83
C ILE A 268 12.69 -6.81 13.45
N VAL A 269 12.49 -7.49 14.58
CA VAL A 269 11.22 -7.50 15.32
C VAL A 269 10.87 -6.09 15.78
N TRP A 270 11.83 -5.32 16.30
CA TRP A 270 11.62 -3.94 16.71
C TRP A 270 11.13 -3.05 15.56
N ARG A 271 11.75 -3.14 14.39
CA ARG A 271 11.33 -2.40 13.18
C ARG A 271 9.89 -2.74 12.79
N ALA A 272 9.57 -4.03 12.67
CA ALA A 272 8.22 -4.49 12.34
C ALA A 272 7.19 -4.06 13.40
N THR A 273 7.56 -4.15 14.68
CA THR A 273 6.70 -3.80 15.82
C THR A 273 6.42 -2.30 15.86
N ARG A 274 7.41 -1.44 15.55
CA ARG A 274 7.22 0.01 15.54
C ARG A 274 6.16 0.44 14.53
N VAL A 275 6.19 -0.13 13.32
CA VAL A 275 5.19 0.16 12.28
C VAL A 275 3.82 -0.40 12.71
N THR A 276 3.79 -1.64 13.20
CA THR A 276 2.56 -2.27 13.70
C THR A 276 1.93 -1.48 14.86
N ALA A 277 2.72 -1.02 15.82
CA ALA A 277 2.23 -0.28 16.98
C ALA A 277 1.51 1.01 16.56
N LEU A 278 2.08 1.74 15.59
CA LEU A 278 1.43 2.93 15.04
C LEU A 278 0.08 2.59 14.41
N ILE A 279 0.01 1.50 13.65
CA ILE A 279 -1.22 1.00 13.02
C ILE A 279 -2.27 0.62 14.07
N MET A 280 -1.88 -0.16 15.07
CA MET A 280 -2.79 -0.64 16.10
C MET A 280 -3.35 0.49 16.96
N VAL A 281 -2.56 1.53 17.25
CA VAL A 281 -3.04 2.70 17.99
C VAL A 281 -4.06 3.48 17.15
N ILE A 282 -3.85 3.63 15.83
CA ILE A 282 -4.83 4.25 14.93
C ILE A 282 -6.15 3.47 14.96
N ILE A 283 -6.09 2.14 14.81
CA ILE A 283 -7.28 1.25 14.83
C ILE A 283 -8.03 1.30 16.16
N ALA A 284 -7.28 1.38 17.27
CA ALA A 284 -7.88 1.40 18.59
C ALA A 284 -8.71 2.67 18.82
N PHE A 285 -8.18 3.85 18.46
CA PHE A 285 -8.92 5.11 18.60
C PHE A 285 -10.00 5.31 17.53
N SER A 286 -9.78 4.79 16.33
CA SER A 286 -10.72 4.99 15.22
C SER A 286 -12.03 4.25 15.38
N THR A 287 -12.04 3.13 16.10
CA THR A 287 -13.25 2.32 16.28
C THR A 287 -14.29 3.15 17.03
N GLY A 288 -13.89 3.82 18.11
CA GLY A 288 -14.75 4.75 18.84
C GLY A 288 -15.10 6.00 18.02
N PHE A 289 -14.15 6.56 17.26
CA PHE A 289 -14.42 7.65 16.32
C PHE A 289 -15.49 7.26 15.28
N GLY A 290 -15.39 6.07 14.69
CA GLY A 290 -16.34 5.54 13.71
C GLY A 290 -17.74 5.38 14.29
N VAL A 291 -17.86 4.91 15.54
CA VAL A 291 -19.14 4.85 16.27
C VAL A 291 -19.76 6.23 16.42
N LEU A 292 -18.98 7.24 16.85
CA LEU A 292 -19.49 8.62 16.99
C LEU A 292 -19.88 9.23 15.64
N VAL A 293 -19.09 9.01 14.59
CA VAL A 293 -19.41 9.46 13.22
C VAL A 293 -20.72 8.84 12.73
N ALA A 294 -20.94 7.56 13.01
CA ALA A 294 -22.17 6.85 12.67
C ALA A 294 -23.38 7.40 13.47
N GLN A 295 -23.21 7.62 14.78
CA GLN A 295 -24.25 8.20 15.63
C GLN A 295 -24.65 9.62 15.19
N GLU A 296 -23.68 10.45 14.82
CA GLU A 296 -23.91 11.81 14.32
C GLU A 296 -24.47 11.83 12.89
N GLN A 297 -24.63 10.66 12.27
CA GLN A 297 -25.08 10.48 10.89
C GLN A 297 -24.27 11.35 9.93
N LEU A 298 -23.00 11.60 10.24
CA LEU A 298 -22.09 12.38 9.39
C LEU A 298 -22.01 11.75 8.00
N ALA A 299 -21.97 10.42 7.97
CA ALA A 299 -21.97 9.65 6.74
C ALA A 299 -23.24 9.81 5.91
N THR A 300 -24.40 9.61 6.52
CA THR A 300 -25.69 9.75 5.86
C THR A 300 -25.93 11.18 5.39
N ARG A 301 -25.49 12.19 6.15
CA ARG A 301 -25.58 13.61 5.76
C ARG A 301 -24.66 13.96 4.60
N LEU A 302 -23.45 13.42 4.57
CA LEU A 302 -22.56 13.62 3.43
C LEU A 302 -23.11 12.90 2.20
N ALA A 303 -23.60 11.67 2.36
CA ALA A 303 -24.20 10.89 1.27
C ALA A 303 -25.46 11.58 0.72
N SER A 304 -26.31 12.17 1.57
CA SER A 304 -27.49 12.92 1.13
C SER A 304 -27.13 14.25 0.46
N TRP A 305 -26.11 14.95 0.96
CA TRP A 305 -25.57 16.12 0.28
C TRP A 305 -24.99 15.75 -1.09
N LEU A 306 -24.23 14.66 -1.16
CA LEU A 306 -23.69 14.15 -2.42
C LEU A 306 -24.81 13.76 -3.39
N SER A 307 -25.84 13.02 -2.96
CA SER A 307 -26.94 12.61 -3.85
C SER A 307 -27.82 13.76 -4.34
N GLN A 308 -27.89 14.86 -3.56
CA GLN A 308 -28.56 16.10 -3.97
C GLN A 308 -27.76 16.89 -5.02
N ASN A 309 -26.43 16.86 -4.97
CA ASN A 309 -25.56 17.63 -5.87
C ASN A 309 -24.96 16.80 -7.01
N ILE A 310 -24.94 15.48 -6.86
CA ILE A 310 -24.34 14.51 -7.77
C ILE A 310 -25.40 13.46 -8.11
N HIS A 311 -25.94 13.58 -9.31
CA HIS A 311 -27.01 12.70 -9.78
C HIS A 311 -26.49 11.44 -10.46
N GLU A 312 -25.26 11.47 -10.95
CA GLU A 312 -24.68 10.39 -11.75
C GLU A 312 -23.58 9.64 -10.99
N ARG A 313 -23.63 8.29 -11.04
CA ARG A 313 -22.65 7.40 -10.38
C ARG A 313 -21.21 7.71 -10.80
N TRP A 314 -20.98 8.10 -12.05
CA TRP A 314 -19.64 8.39 -12.55
C TRP A 314 -19.05 9.68 -11.95
N GLN A 315 -19.89 10.71 -11.74
CA GLN A 315 -19.47 11.98 -11.15
C GLN A 315 -19.06 11.79 -9.69
N MET A 316 -19.80 10.96 -8.96
CA MET A 316 -19.47 10.64 -7.57
C MET A 316 -18.14 9.90 -7.49
N LEU A 317 -17.97 8.85 -8.30
CA LEU A 317 -16.73 8.07 -8.32
C LEU A 317 -15.52 8.94 -8.67
N LEU A 318 -15.68 9.89 -9.61
CA LEU A 318 -14.64 10.86 -9.92
C LEU A 318 -14.34 11.79 -8.74
N ALA A 319 -15.37 12.34 -8.09
CA ALA A 319 -15.21 13.20 -6.92
C ALA A 319 -14.51 12.47 -5.76
N LEU A 320 -14.90 11.21 -5.51
CA LEU A 320 -14.26 10.34 -4.52
C LEU A 320 -12.81 10.07 -4.86
N ASN A 321 -12.49 9.74 -6.12
CA ASN A 321 -11.11 9.53 -6.54
C ASN A 321 -10.23 10.76 -6.28
N VAL A 322 -10.72 11.94 -6.67
CA VAL A 322 -9.99 13.19 -6.43
C VAL A 322 -9.82 13.43 -4.92
N ALA A 323 -10.88 13.25 -4.13
CA ALA A 323 -10.83 13.42 -2.68
C ALA A 323 -9.82 12.44 -2.03
N PHE A 324 -9.88 11.16 -2.38
CA PHE A 324 -8.97 10.15 -1.84
C PHE A 324 -7.52 10.39 -2.22
N MET A 325 -7.25 10.77 -3.46
CA MET A 325 -5.89 11.07 -3.90
C MET A 325 -5.32 12.27 -3.11
N LEU A 326 -6.12 13.32 -2.91
CA LEU A 326 -5.70 14.48 -2.11
C LEU A 326 -5.48 14.10 -0.64
N LEU A 327 -6.41 13.33 -0.04
CA LEU A 327 -6.28 12.86 1.33
C LEU A 327 -5.05 11.96 1.50
N ALA A 328 -4.83 11.02 0.59
CA ALA A 328 -3.70 10.08 0.61
C ALA A 328 -2.34 10.74 0.36
N SER A 329 -2.32 11.96 -0.18
CA SER A 329 -1.08 12.72 -0.23
C SER A 329 -0.63 13.16 1.17
N VAL A 330 -1.56 13.37 2.10
CA VAL A 330 -1.30 13.92 3.45
C VAL A 330 -1.43 12.86 4.54
N MET A 331 -2.36 11.93 4.39
CA MET A 331 -2.73 10.92 5.37
C MET A 331 -2.26 9.54 4.92
N ASP A 332 -1.84 8.73 5.89
CA ASP A 332 -1.49 7.33 5.69
C ASP A 332 -2.70 6.50 5.23
N GLU A 333 -2.46 5.46 4.42
CA GLU A 333 -3.52 4.64 3.84
C GLU A 333 -4.42 3.97 4.88
N ILE A 334 -3.80 3.56 5.98
CA ILE A 334 -4.46 2.89 7.08
C ILE A 334 -5.34 3.90 7.79
N ALA A 335 -4.80 5.09 8.08
CA ALA A 335 -5.57 6.17 8.70
C ALA A 335 -6.81 6.53 7.86
N ILE A 336 -6.69 6.65 6.54
CA ILE A 336 -7.82 6.95 5.66
C ILE A 336 -8.90 5.87 5.76
N MET A 337 -8.53 4.60 5.56
CA MET A 337 -9.49 3.51 5.55
C MET A 337 -10.16 3.33 6.90
N VAL A 338 -9.39 3.52 7.97
CA VAL A 338 -9.84 3.28 9.34
C VAL A 338 -10.72 4.42 9.86
N VAL A 339 -10.38 5.67 9.54
CA VAL A 339 -11.14 6.86 9.97
C VAL A 339 -12.38 7.07 9.11
N LEU A 340 -12.25 6.94 7.79
CA LEU A 340 -13.34 7.21 6.86
C LEU A 340 -14.11 5.94 6.53
N GLY A 341 -13.61 4.74 6.84
CA GLY A 341 -14.19 3.46 6.45
C GLY A 341 -15.71 3.35 6.58
N PRO A 342 -16.30 3.61 7.77
CA PRO A 342 -17.76 3.58 7.95
C PRO A 342 -18.48 4.55 7.00
N LEU A 343 -17.96 5.77 6.85
CA LEU A 343 -18.46 6.76 5.90
C LEU A 343 -18.38 6.25 4.45
N LEU A 344 -17.26 5.62 4.10
CA LEU A 344 -17.02 5.11 2.75
C LEU A 344 -17.97 3.95 2.41
N ILE A 345 -18.21 3.06 3.36
CA ILE A 345 -19.15 1.94 3.21
C ILE A 345 -20.57 2.47 2.98
N GLU A 346 -21.02 3.44 3.77
CA GLU A 346 -22.35 4.03 3.60
C GLU A 346 -22.51 4.71 2.23
N ILE A 347 -21.49 5.42 1.77
CA ILE A 347 -21.49 5.99 0.42
C ILE A 347 -21.58 4.87 -0.62
N ALA A 348 -20.76 3.83 -0.52
CA ALA A 348 -20.79 2.69 -1.44
C ALA A 348 -22.17 2.01 -1.49
N ASN A 349 -22.80 1.81 -0.34
CA ASN A 349 -24.13 1.23 -0.20
C ASN A 349 -25.20 2.09 -0.88
N SER A 350 -25.16 3.41 -0.68
CA SER A 350 -26.14 4.34 -1.28
C SER A 350 -26.12 4.34 -2.81
N PHE A 351 -24.98 4.02 -3.44
CA PHE A 351 -24.82 3.92 -4.90
C PHE A 351 -24.74 2.48 -5.40
N GLN A 352 -25.03 1.49 -4.55
CA GLN A 352 -25.01 0.06 -4.87
C GLN A 352 -23.69 -0.38 -5.53
N ILE A 353 -22.57 0.08 -4.96
CA ILE A 353 -21.23 -0.33 -5.38
C ILE A 353 -20.82 -1.56 -4.59
N ASN A 354 -20.31 -2.58 -5.27
CA ASN A 354 -19.77 -3.76 -4.60
C ASN A 354 -18.59 -3.37 -3.69
N PRO A 355 -18.57 -3.78 -2.41
CA PRO A 355 -17.54 -3.37 -1.45
C PRO A 355 -16.14 -3.90 -1.78
N ILE A 356 -16.02 -5.01 -2.50
CA ILE A 356 -14.72 -5.53 -2.99
C ILE A 356 -14.16 -4.60 -4.05
N HIS A 357 -14.97 -4.26 -5.05
CA HIS A 357 -14.60 -3.32 -6.11
C HIS A 357 -14.27 -1.93 -5.53
N PHE A 358 -15.09 -1.45 -4.60
CA PHE A 358 -14.88 -0.17 -3.95
C PHE A 358 -13.58 -0.16 -3.11
N GLY A 359 -13.30 -1.26 -2.42
CA GLY A 359 -12.01 -1.47 -1.75
C GLY A 359 -10.83 -1.33 -2.70
N THR A 360 -10.91 -1.94 -3.89
CA THR A 360 -9.87 -1.80 -4.92
C THR A 360 -9.72 -0.37 -5.41
N ILE A 361 -10.82 0.37 -5.59
CA ILE A 361 -10.77 1.80 -5.94
C ILE A 361 -10.06 2.61 -4.84
N ILE A 362 -10.42 2.41 -3.57
CA ILE A 362 -9.80 3.13 -2.45
C ILE A 362 -8.31 2.79 -2.37
N VAL A 363 -7.96 1.51 -2.36
CA VAL A 363 -6.56 1.06 -2.27
C VAL A 363 -5.72 1.63 -3.43
N THR A 364 -6.28 1.65 -4.64
CA THR A 364 -5.60 2.23 -5.82
C THR A 364 -5.41 3.74 -5.67
N ASN A 365 -6.45 4.49 -5.28
CA ASN A 365 -6.34 5.93 -5.07
C ASN A 365 -5.28 6.28 -4.05
N VAL A 366 -5.31 5.55 -2.95
CA VAL A 366 -4.43 5.81 -1.83
C VAL A 366 -2.98 5.47 -2.20
N ALA A 367 -2.75 4.33 -2.84
CA ALA A 367 -1.44 3.99 -3.40
C ALA A 367 -0.90 5.08 -4.33
N ILE A 368 -1.73 5.65 -5.20
CA ILE A 368 -1.33 6.78 -6.05
C ILE A 368 -0.98 8.01 -5.20
N GLY A 369 -1.81 8.36 -4.22
CA GLY A 369 -1.58 9.49 -3.31
C GLY A 369 -0.27 9.40 -2.54
N MET A 370 0.15 8.19 -2.16
CA MET A 370 1.43 7.95 -1.47
C MET A 370 2.66 8.29 -2.32
N ALA A 371 2.53 8.27 -3.64
CA ALA A 371 3.57 8.71 -4.58
C ALA A 371 3.33 10.14 -5.12
N ALA A 372 2.09 10.64 -5.07
CA ALA A 372 1.70 11.89 -5.71
C ALA A 372 2.26 13.13 -4.98
N PRO A 373 2.88 14.08 -5.70
CA PRO A 373 3.22 15.39 -5.14
C PRO A 373 1.94 16.16 -4.72
N PRO A 374 2.01 17.08 -3.72
CA PRO A 374 3.22 17.66 -3.13
C PRO A 374 3.78 16.94 -1.89
N VAL A 375 3.01 16.09 -1.22
CA VAL A 375 3.39 15.51 0.08
C VAL A 375 3.72 14.01 0.01
N GLY A 376 3.13 13.26 -0.93
CA GLY A 376 3.15 11.79 -1.00
C GLY A 376 4.37 11.15 -0.37
N TYR A 377 4.19 10.48 0.77
CA TYR A 377 5.29 10.26 1.69
C TYR A 377 6.37 9.27 1.21
N CYS A 378 6.06 8.44 0.21
CA CYS A 378 7.07 7.62 -0.47
C CYS A 378 8.10 8.48 -1.25
N LEU A 379 7.75 9.72 -1.61
CA LEU A 379 8.70 10.69 -2.16
C LEU A 379 9.84 10.99 -1.17
N PHE A 380 9.54 11.11 0.13
CA PHE A 380 10.57 11.37 1.15
C PHE A 380 11.56 10.21 1.30
N ILE A 381 11.09 8.97 1.10
CA ILE A 381 11.96 7.79 1.08
C ILE A 381 12.86 7.83 -0.15
N GLY A 382 12.30 8.13 -1.32
CA GLY A 382 13.10 8.34 -2.54
C GLY A 382 14.14 9.46 -2.41
N MET A 383 13.79 10.55 -1.73
CA MET A 383 14.72 11.65 -1.40
C MET A 383 15.82 11.19 -0.44
N ALA A 384 15.48 10.45 0.61
CA ALA A 384 16.45 9.93 1.57
C ALA A 384 17.48 9.00 0.91
N ILE A 385 17.06 8.18 -0.06
CA ILE A 385 17.94 7.27 -0.81
C ILE A 385 18.87 8.04 -1.76
N SER A 386 18.39 9.11 -2.38
CA SER A 386 19.07 9.76 -3.50
C SER A 386 19.78 11.07 -3.18
N GLY A 387 19.42 11.71 -2.07
CA GLY A 387 19.84 13.07 -1.72
C GLY A 387 19.22 14.17 -2.58
N LEU A 388 18.24 13.86 -3.44
CA LEU A 388 17.59 14.84 -4.30
C LEU A 388 16.57 15.69 -3.53
N LYS A 389 16.33 16.92 -4.01
CA LYS A 389 15.28 17.79 -3.48
C LYS A 389 13.91 17.38 -3.99
N LEU A 390 12.86 17.60 -3.18
CA LEU A 390 11.47 17.28 -3.53
C LEU A 390 11.07 17.76 -4.93
N GLY A 391 11.36 19.02 -5.26
CA GLY A 391 11.00 19.59 -6.57
C GLY A 391 11.68 18.94 -7.79
N GLN A 392 12.78 18.19 -7.60
CA GLN A 392 13.41 17.42 -8.68
C GLN A 392 12.67 16.09 -8.89
N VAL A 393 12.36 15.38 -7.81
CA VAL A 393 11.63 14.11 -7.84
C VAL A 393 10.18 14.33 -8.29
N ALA A 394 9.51 15.33 -7.72
CA ALA A 394 8.12 15.68 -8.03
C ALA A 394 7.90 16.05 -9.51
N ARG A 395 8.89 16.66 -10.17
CA ARG A 395 8.80 16.91 -11.62
C ARG A 395 8.97 15.65 -12.45
N ALA A 396 9.85 14.74 -12.02
CA ALA A 396 10.15 13.52 -12.74
C ALA A 396 9.07 12.44 -12.61
N ILE A 397 8.23 12.51 -11.55
CA ILE A 397 7.25 11.46 -11.24
C ILE A 397 5.94 11.54 -12.02
N TRP A 398 5.60 12.73 -12.55
CA TRP A 398 4.33 12.98 -13.22
C TRP A 398 3.96 12.00 -14.34
N PRO A 399 4.87 11.56 -15.23
CA PRO A 399 4.52 10.56 -16.23
C PRO A 399 3.95 9.28 -15.61
N PHE A 400 4.54 8.81 -14.50
CA PHE A 400 4.10 7.62 -13.79
C PHE A 400 2.76 7.85 -13.10
N ILE A 401 2.59 9.00 -12.42
CA ILE A 401 1.31 9.39 -11.82
C ILE A 401 0.20 9.39 -12.87
N LEU A 402 0.43 9.99 -14.04
CA LEU A 402 -0.55 10.03 -15.13
C LEU A 402 -0.93 8.63 -15.63
N ALA A 403 0.04 7.72 -15.80
CA ALA A 403 -0.28 6.34 -16.17
C ALA A 403 -1.09 5.62 -15.08
N MET A 404 -0.74 5.81 -13.80
CA MET A 404 -1.50 5.23 -12.70
C MET A 404 -2.91 5.82 -12.60
N LEU A 405 -3.09 7.11 -12.91
CA LEU A 405 -4.42 7.74 -12.99
C LEU A 405 -5.26 7.17 -14.13
N VAL A 406 -4.66 6.88 -15.28
CA VAL A 406 -5.37 6.18 -16.37
C VAL A 406 -5.85 4.81 -15.90
N VAL A 407 -4.97 4.05 -15.23
CA VAL A 407 -5.33 2.74 -14.67
C VAL A 407 -6.41 2.87 -13.60
N LEU A 408 -6.35 3.87 -12.73
CA LEU A 408 -7.40 4.17 -11.74
C LEU A 408 -8.75 4.41 -12.42
N MET A 409 -8.79 5.18 -13.52
CA MET A 409 -10.04 5.42 -14.25
C MET A 409 -10.58 4.13 -14.87
N VAL A 410 -9.71 3.27 -15.42
CA VAL A 410 -10.11 1.95 -15.92
C VAL A 410 -10.69 1.10 -14.78
N ILE A 411 -10.03 1.04 -13.63
CA ILE A 411 -10.51 0.31 -12.45
C ILE A 411 -11.85 0.88 -11.98
N THR A 412 -11.99 2.19 -11.94
CA THR A 412 -13.19 2.86 -11.39
C THR A 412 -14.44 2.60 -12.23
N TYR A 413 -14.31 2.63 -13.56
CA TYR A 413 -15.47 2.55 -14.46
C TYR A 413 -15.70 1.17 -15.07
N VAL A 414 -14.75 0.24 -14.92
CA VAL A 414 -14.86 -1.13 -15.43
C VAL A 414 -14.80 -2.12 -14.27
N PRO A 415 -15.94 -2.41 -13.60
CA PRO A 415 -16.00 -3.35 -12.47
C PRO A 415 -15.47 -4.75 -12.80
N ALA A 416 -15.56 -5.16 -14.07
CA ALA A 416 -15.03 -6.43 -14.55
C ALA A 416 -13.51 -6.56 -14.35
N VAL A 417 -12.77 -5.47 -14.18
CA VAL A 417 -11.32 -5.50 -13.93
C VAL A 417 -11.00 -6.03 -12.52
N THR A 418 -11.90 -5.83 -11.57
CA THR A 418 -11.68 -6.19 -10.15
C THR A 418 -12.57 -7.35 -9.71
N LEU A 419 -13.72 -7.55 -10.37
CA LEU A 419 -14.71 -8.57 -10.01
C LEU A 419 -14.64 -9.83 -10.88
N THR A 420 -13.56 -10.01 -11.65
CA THR A 420 -13.38 -11.17 -12.54
C THR A 420 -13.20 -12.50 -11.81
N PHE A 421 -12.85 -12.48 -10.52
CA PHE A 421 -12.50 -13.65 -9.72
C PHE A 421 -13.29 -13.73 -8.41
#